data_AF-A0A951V0F0-F1
#
_entry.id   AF-A0A951V0F0-F1
#
_cell.length_a   1.000
_cell.length_b   1.000
_cell.length_c   1.000
_cell.angle_alpha   90.00
_cell.angle_beta   90.00
_cell.angle_gamma   90.00
#
_symmetry.space_group_name_H-M   'P 1'
#
loop_
_entity.id
_entity.type
_entity.pdbx_description
1 polymer ?
#
loop_
_entity_poly.entity_id
_entity_poly.type
_entity_poly.pdbx_seq_one_letter_code
_entity_poly.pdbx_strand_id
1 'polypeptide(L)' 'MEKFTVVVIIGVVLLVLLVWGLIGSSQVSKIGNTCDLGINAQGSIFCWKWHRNMVGNIQDTLDDFLD' A
#
# COMPACT_ATOMS: atom_id res chain seq x y z
N MET A 1 19.90 31.82 -11.71
CA MET A 1 20.33 30.40 -11.81
C MET A 1 20.07 29.65 -10.51
N GLU A 2 20.43 30.20 -9.34
CA GLU A 2 20.25 29.53 -8.03
C GLU A 2 18.82 29.08 -7.73
N LYS A 3 17.80 29.92 -7.98
CA LYS A 3 16.39 29.58 -7.73
C LYS A 3 15.89 28.39 -8.58
N PHE A 4 16.38 28.28 -9.82
CA PHE A 4 16.03 27.16 -10.70
C PHE A 4 16.63 25.85 -10.19
N THR A 5 17.90 25.89 -9.77
CA THR A 5 18.57 24.74 -9.16
C THR A 5 17.86 24.27 -7.89
N VAL A 6 17.42 25.21 -7.04
CA VAL A 6 16.68 24.88 -5.81
C VAL A 6 15.34 24.20 -6.12
N VAL A 7 14.58 24.70 -7.09
CA VAL A 7 13.30 24.08 -7.50
C VAL A 7 13.51 22.67 -8.04
N VAL A 8 14.55 22.46 -8.85
CA VAL A 8 14.89 21.14 -9.39
C VAL A 8 15.26 20.17 -8.27
N ILE A 9 16.07 20.60 -7.31
CA ILE A 9 16.44 19.77 -6.15
C ILE A 9 15.21 19.38 -5.34
N ILE A 10 14.32 20.33 -5.03
CA ILE A 10 13.08 20.05 -4.30
C ILE A 10 12.21 19.05 -5.07
N GLY A 11 12.08 19.24 -6.38
CA GLY A 11 11.32 18.32 -7.24
C GLY A 11 11.88 16.89 -7.20
N VAL A 12 13.20 16.73 -7.29
CA VAL A 12 13.86 15.42 -7.22
C VAL A 12 13.67 14.78 -5.84
N VAL A 13 13.82 15.54 -4.75
CA VAL A 13 13.61 15.04 -3.38
C VAL A 13 12.17 14.56 -3.18
N LEU A 14 11.19 15.33 -3.64
CA LEU A 14 9.77 14.93 -3.56
C LEU A 14 9.49 13.67 -4.37
N LEU A 15 10.09 13.52 -5.55
CA LEU A 15 9.97 12.32 -6.36
C LEU A 15 10.52 11.08 -5.64
N VAL A 16 11.70 11.19 -5.04
CA VAL A 16 12.31 10.11 -4.26
C VAL A 16 11.44 9.74 -3.06
N LEU A 17 10.91 10.73 -2.33
CA LEU A 17 10.01 10.49 -1.20
C LEU A 17 8.70 9.80 -1.63
N LEU A 18 8.13 10.19 -2.78
CA LEU A 18 6.93 9.54 -3.33
C LEU A 18 7.19 8.06 -3.67
N VAL A 19 8.27 7.77 -4.39
CA VAL A 19 8.63 6.38 -4.74
C VAL A 19 8.89 5.56 -3.48
N TRP A 20 9.62 6.11 -2.51
CA TRP A 20 9.90 5.43 -1.25
C TRP A 20 8.61 5.17 -0.44
N GLY A 21 7.71 6.14 -0.38
CA GLY A 21 6.40 6.02 0.27
C GLY A 21 5.53 4.94 -0.37
N LEU A 22 5.48 4.86 -1.70
CA LEU A 22 4.73 3.84 -2.44
C LEU A 22 5.26 2.42 -2.20
N ILE A 23 6.59 2.27 -2.16
CA ILE A 23 7.22 0.97 -1.85
C ILE A 23 6.91 0.56 -0.41
N GLY A 24 7.01 1.50 0.55
CA GLY A 24 6.70 1.25 1.96
C GLY A 24 5.23 0.89 2.18
N SER A 25 4.31 1.62 1.55
CA SER A 25 2.86 1.38 1.67
C SER A 25 2.47 0.01 1.13
N SER A 26 3.09 -0.44 0.03
CA SER A 26 2.84 -1.77 -0.55
C SER A 26 3.22 -2.92 0.40
N GLN A 27 4.27 -2.74 1.21
CA GLN A 27 4.69 -3.74 2.20
C GLN A 27 3.76 -3.73 3.42
N VAL A 28 3.34 -2.54 3.88
CA VAL A 28 2.41 -2.38 4.99
C VAL A 28 1.01 -2.91 4.65
N SER A 29 0.55 -2.77 3.40
CA SER A 29 -0.69 -3.39 2.93
C SER A 29 -0.68 -4.92 3.12
N LYS A 30 0.45 -5.58 2.82
CA LYS A 30 0.62 -7.02 2.99
C LYS A 30 0.68 -7.45 4.46
N ILE A 31 1.32 -6.64 5.31
CA ILE A 31 1.49 -6.94 6.75
C ILE A 31 0.20 -6.67 7.53
N GLY A 32 -0.58 -5.66 7.14
CA GLY A 32 -1.84 -5.31 7.78
C GLY A 32 -3.06 -6.06 7.26
N ASN A 33 -2.86 -7.07 6.41
CA ASN A 33 -3.94 -7.91 5.93
C ASN A 33 -4.12 -9.05 6.93
N THR A 34 -4.95 -8.80 7.95
CA THR A 34 -5.33 -9.81 8.93
C THR A 34 -6.56 -10.55 8.40
N CYS A 35 -6.75 -11.82 8.78
CA CYS A 35 -7.95 -12.53 8.41
C CYS A 35 -8.54 -13.24 9.62
N ASP A 36 -9.86 -13.26 9.70
CA ASP A 36 -10.57 -14.09 10.67
C ASP A 36 -10.49 -15.54 10.20
N LEU A 37 -9.66 -16.33 10.88
CA LEU A 37 -9.47 -17.75 10.60
C LEU A 37 -10.66 -18.54 11.15
N GLY A 38 -11.15 -19.47 10.35
CA GLY A 38 -12.11 -20.48 10.81
C GLY A 38 -11.84 -21.82 10.16
N ILE A 39 -12.33 -22.89 10.78
CA ILE A 39 -12.10 -24.27 10.34
C ILE A 39 -13.35 -24.70 9.57
N ASN A 40 -13.17 -25.15 8.32
CA ASN A 40 -14.29 -25.69 7.54
C ASN A 40 -14.66 -27.11 8.01
N ALA A 41 -15.77 -27.66 7.50
CA ALA A 41 -16.24 -28.99 7.88
C ALA A 41 -15.23 -30.12 7.57
N GLN A 42 -14.28 -29.87 6.66
CA GLN A 42 -13.18 -30.78 6.30
C GLN A 42 -11.93 -30.60 7.19
N GLY A 43 -11.95 -29.72 8.19
CA GLY A 43 -10.82 -29.50 9.10
C GLY A 43 -9.71 -28.62 8.53
N SER A 44 -9.87 -28.03 7.34
CA SER A 44 -8.88 -27.12 6.76
C SER A 44 -9.12 -25.68 7.23
N ILE A 45 -8.03 -24.98 7.52
CA ILE A 45 -8.03 -23.57 7.91
C ILE A 45 -8.39 -22.73 6.68
N PHE A 46 -9.43 -21.91 6.80
CA PHE A 46 -9.88 -20.98 5.77
C PHE A 46 -10.06 -19.58 6.38
N CYS A 47 -9.75 -18.53 5.63
CA CYS A 47 -10.00 -17.14 6.04
C CYS A 47 -11.45 -16.75 5.68
N TRP A 48 -12.30 -16.57 6.68
CA TRP A 48 -13.72 -16.23 6.47
C TRP A 48 -13.91 -14.77 6.10
N LYS A 49 -13.04 -13.90 6.60
CA LYS A 49 -13.10 -12.46 6.34
C LYS A 49 -11.71 -11.85 6.37
N TRP A 50 -11.35 -11.14 5.30
CA TRP A 50 -10.12 -10.37 5.22
C TRP A 50 -10.33 -8.98 5.79
N HIS A 51 -9.54 -8.63 6.79
CA HIS A 51 -9.42 -7.30 7.36
C HIS A 51 -8.14 -6.67 6.83
N ARG A 52 -8.32 -5.86 5.77
CA ARG A 52 -7.25 -5.03 5.22
C ARG A 52 -7.10 -3.77 6.07
N ASN A 53 -5.86 -3.31 6.24
CA ASN A 53 -5.64 -1.98 6.83
C ASN A 53 -6.05 -0.88 5.84
N MET A 54 -6.12 0.36 6.34
CA MET A 54 -6.53 1.54 5.55
C MET A 54 -5.66 1.74 4.30
N VAL A 55 -4.38 1.39 4.36
CA VAL A 55 -3.43 1.49 3.24
C VAL A 55 -3.75 0.47 2.14
N GLY A 56 -4.10 -0.76 2.53
CA GLY A 56 -4.54 -1.80 1.59
C GLY A 56 -5.85 -1.44 0.88
N ASN A 57 -6.79 -0.83 1.60
CA ASN A 57 -8.06 -0.38 1.01
C ASN A 57 -7.86 0.77 -0.01
N ILE A 58 -6.95 1.70 0.29
CA ILE A 58 -6.56 2.77 -0.63
C ILE A 58 -5.90 2.18 -1.89
N GLN A 59 -5.06 1.16 -1.74
CA GLN A 59 -4.39 0.50 -2.85
C GLN A 59 -5.38 -0.22 -3.78
N ASP A 60 -6.35 -0.96 -3.24
CA ASP A 60 -7.40 -1.60 -4.06
C ASP A 60 -8.26 -0.57 -4.79
N THR A 61 -8.58 0.54 -4.12
CA THR A 61 -9.36 1.64 -4.75
C THR A 61 -8.57 2.31 -5.87
N LEU A 62 -7.24 2.41 -5.73
CA LEU A 62 -6.37 2.91 -6.79
C LEU A 62 -6.27 1.94 -7.96
N ASP A 63 -6.14 0.64 -7.69
CA ASP A 63 -6.10 -0.39 -8.73
C ASP A 63 -7.44 -0.44 -9.51
N ASP A 64 -8.58 -0.38 -8.80
CA ASP A 64 -9.93 -0.35 -9.40
C ASP A 64 -10.24 0.95 -10.17
N PHE A 65 -9.55 2.06 -9.85
CA PHE A 65 -9.67 3.33 -10.58
C PHE A 65 -8.77 3.39 -11.83
N LEU A 66 -7.71 2.59 -11.87
CA LEU A 66 -6.75 2.55 -12.96
C LEU A 66 -7.06 1.46 -14.02
N ASP A 67 -7.98 0.54 -13.72
CA ASP A 67 -8.55 -0.46 -14.64
C ASP A 67 -9.76 0.13 -15.42
#